data_AF-A0A6S7KH02-F1
#
_entry.id   AF-A0A6S7KH02-F1
#
_cell.length_a   1.000
_cell.length_b   1.000
_cell.length_c   1.000
_cell.angle_alpha   90.00
_cell.angle_beta   90.00
_cell.angle_gamma   90.00
#
_symmetry.space_group_name_H-M   'P 1'
#
loop_
_entity.id
_entity.type
_entity.pdbx_description
1 polymer ?
#
loop_
_entity_poly.entity_id
_entity_poly.type
_entity_poly.pdbx_seq_one_letter_code
_entity_poly.pdbx_strand_id
1 'polypeptide(L)'
;MDVEVAVRMIYYAGEAVPNQQLYNDPTKWEIMQNMLSTLIKSNVISQTHFSVSILYFETLVRYDRFFAAQPQFVPEVLTSFLDERCLAHSNCKVRSRGCYLISRFMRNHKNHLQNFASDVLGSLQAILVASPNNGYQSMFSADDQMFLYESAGLLIVFGGATAEKQEADMRNIITPLITRFNAVFDKISCSNLGEAELLPYAQYLYNLASFASRLSKAFSSQQTMKQCGCATCFAEALPVFLRALTVRIHRDLIHSGVRQYLHRMIICLGEDVLPYIPVAVTHLLKDPE
;
A
#
# COMPACT_ATOMS: atom_id res chain seq x y z
N MET A 1 8.78 22.06 22.18
CA MET A 1 7.45 22.70 22.27
C MET A 1 7.24 23.64 21.08
N ASP A 2 8.18 24.54 20.80
CA ASP A 2 8.06 25.54 19.72
C ASP A 2 7.84 24.95 18.32
N VAL A 3 8.55 23.86 17.97
CA VAL A 3 8.35 23.17 16.69
C VAL A 3 6.94 22.59 16.58
N GLU A 4 6.44 21.93 17.63
CA GLU A 4 5.07 21.39 17.63
C GLU A 4 4.05 22.49 17.40
N VAL A 5 4.19 23.62 18.08
CA VAL A 5 3.30 24.78 17.96
C VAL A 5 3.34 25.32 16.53
N ALA A 6 4.52 25.48 15.93
CA ALA A 6 4.66 25.95 14.56
C ALA A 6 4.00 25.01 13.54
N VAL A 7 4.26 23.69 13.61
CA VAL A 7 3.64 22.72 12.70
C VAL A 7 2.12 22.70 12.92
N ARG A 8 1.65 22.78 14.17
CA ARG A 8 0.22 22.79 14.49
C ARG A 8 -0.48 24.05 13.99
N MET A 9 0.16 25.21 14.05
CA MET A 9 -0.37 26.45 13.45
C MET A 9 -0.53 26.30 11.94
N ILE A 10 0.50 25.77 11.26
CA ILE A 10 0.43 25.51 9.81
C ILE A 10 -0.69 24.50 9.53
N TYR A 11 -0.83 23.43 10.33
CA TYR A 11 -1.89 22.44 10.16
C TYR A 11 -3.29 23.06 10.22
N TYR A 12 -3.57 23.87 11.24
CA TYR A 12 -4.90 24.47 11.45
C TYR A 12 -5.20 25.66 10.52
N ALA A 13 -4.18 26.32 9.96
CA ALA A 13 -4.40 27.40 9.00
C ALA A 13 -5.27 26.97 7.80
N GLY A 14 -5.17 25.70 7.38
CA GLY A 14 -5.93 25.12 6.28
C GLY A 14 -7.36 24.69 6.66
N GLU A 15 -7.67 24.65 7.96
CA GLU A 15 -9.05 24.54 8.46
C GLU A 15 -9.69 25.92 8.62
N ALA A 16 -8.90 26.90 9.06
CA ALA A 16 -9.38 28.27 9.30
C ALA A 16 -9.66 29.04 8.01
N VAL A 17 -8.96 28.73 6.91
CA VAL A 17 -9.15 29.38 5.61
C VAL A 17 -9.82 28.37 4.66
N PRO A 18 -11.03 28.67 4.13
CA PRO A 18 -11.66 27.82 3.13
C PRO A 18 -10.70 27.56 1.97
N ASN A 19 -10.59 26.31 1.51
CA ASN A 19 -9.69 25.92 0.41
C ASN A 19 -9.79 26.88 -0.79
N GLN A 20 -11.01 27.26 -1.19
CA GLN A 20 -11.21 28.22 -2.29
C GLN A 20 -10.55 29.58 -2.03
N GLN A 21 -10.58 30.09 -0.80
CA GLN A 21 -9.96 31.37 -0.46
C GLN A 21 -8.44 31.26 -0.29
N LEU A 22 -7.94 30.14 0.24
CA LEU A 22 -6.51 29.93 0.45
C LEU A 22 -5.75 29.85 -0.88
N TYR A 23 -6.31 29.14 -1.87
CA TYR A 23 -5.64 28.89 -3.16
C TYR A 23 -5.93 29.95 -4.22
N ASN A 24 -7.06 30.66 -4.13
CA ASN A 24 -7.41 31.69 -5.13
C ASN A 24 -6.87 33.09 -4.79
N ASP A 25 -6.48 33.34 -3.53
CA ASP A 25 -5.84 34.58 -3.11
C ASP A 25 -4.31 34.44 -3.26
N PRO A 26 -3.68 35.10 -4.25
CA PRO A 26 -2.25 34.92 -4.53
C PRO A 26 -1.36 35.27 -3.33
N THR A 27 -1.76 36.27 -2.54
CA THR A 27 -0.95 36.76 -1.41
C THR A 27 -0.95 35.78 -0.25
N LYS A 28 -2.13 35.26 0.13
CA LYS A 28 -2.25 34.24 1.17
C LYS A 28 -1.62 32.93 0.73
N TRP A 29 -1.77 32.60 -0.54
CA TRP A 29 -1.16 31.40 -1.11
C TRP A 29 0.37 31.47 -1.07
N GLU A 30 0.97 32.60 -1.46
CA GLU A 30 2.41 32.81 -1.40
C GLU A 30 2.96 32.68 0.03
N ILE A 31 2.28 33.28 1.02
CA ILE A 31 2.66 33.14 2.44
C ILE A 31 2.61 31.66 2.86
N MET A 32 1.55 30.94 2.49
CA MET A 32 1.43 29.51 2.79
C MET A 32 2.53 28.67 2.11
N GLN A 33 2.84 28.97 0.85
CA GLN A 33 3.93 28.31 0.12
C GLN A 33 5.28 28.54 0.80
N ASN A 34 5.54 29.76 1.27
CA ASN A 34 6.76 30.09 2.00
C ASN A 34 6.85 29.34 3.34
N MET A 35 5.74 29.26 4.09
CA MET A 35 5.68 28.50 5.34
C MET A 35 5.93 27.00 5.12
N LEU A 36 5.27 26.39 4.12
CA LEU A 36 5.45 24.97 3.79
C LEU A 36 6.85 24.67 3.26
N SER A 37 7.39 25.53 2.39
CA SER A 37 8.76 25.42 1.89
C SER A 37 9.78 25.49 3.02
N THR A 38 9.57 26.39 3.98
CA THR A 38 10.43 26.53 5.16
C THR A 38 10.32 25.30 6.06
N LEU A 39 9.11 24.81 6.29
CA LEU A 39 8.87 23.61 7.08
C LEU A 39 9.62 22.40 6.51
N ILE A 40 9.54 22.17 5.20
CA ILE A 40 10.22 21.05 4.53
C ILE A 40 11.75 21.21 4.65
N LYS A 41 12.29 22.36 4.24
CA LYS A 41 13.74 22.64 4.25
C LYS A 41 14.36 22.64 5.64
N SER A 42 13.59 22.94 6.67
CA SER A 42 14.09 23.01 8.05
C SER A 42 14.48 21.64 8.63
N ASN A 43 14.04 20.53 8.02
CA ASN A 43 14.29 19.14 8.47
C ASN A 43 14.06 18.90 9.97
N VAL A 44 13.14 19.65 10.58
CA VAL A 44 12.87 19.68 12.03
C VAL A 44 12.40 18.35 12.60
N ILE A 45 11.95 17.42 11.75
CA ILE A 45 11.44 16.10 12.16
C ILE A 45 12.52 15.16 12.68
N SER A 46 13.80 15.35 12.29
CA SER A 46 14.89 14.43 12.64
C SER A 46 15.26 14.39 14.13
N GLN A 47 14.80 15.36 14.93
CA GLN A 47 15.19 15.51 16.34
C GLN A 47 14.00 15.74 17.29
N THR A 48 12.78 15.39 16.87
CA THR A 48 11.55 15.73 17.64
C THR A 48 10.81 14.49 18.14
N HIS A 49 9.92 14.73 19.11
CA HIS A 49 9.04 13.71 19.64
C HIS A 49 8.12 13.13 18.55
N PHE A 50 7.81 11.83 18.63
CA PHE A 50 7.08 11.08 17.59
C PHE A 50 5.75 11.73 17.15
N SER A 51 5.07 12.44 18.07
CA SER A 51 3.81 13.15 17.78
C SER A 51 4.00 14.30 16.79
N VAL A 52 5.17 14.98 16.84
CA VAL A 52 5.52 16.06 15.91
C VAL A 52 5.80 15.48 14.52
N SER A 53 6.48 14.33 14.43
CA SER A 53 6.70 13.62 13.16
C SER A 53 5.37 13.26 12.49
N ILE A 54 4.41 12.70 13.26
CA ILE A 54 3.07 12.41 12.74
C ILE A 54 2.39 13.68 12.23
N LEU A 55 2.35 14.73 13.07
CA LEU A 55 1.70 15.99 12.72
C LEU A 55 2.35 16.64 11.48
N TYR A 56 3.66 16.54 11.32
CA TYR A 56 4.38 17.00 10.14
C TYR A 56 3.87 16.30 8.87
N PHE A 57 3.86 14.97 8.84
CA PHE A 57 3.40 14.25 7.66
C PHE A 57 1.91 14.46 7.38
N GLU A 58 1.08 14.60 8.41
CA GLU A 58 -0.33 14.95 8.24
C GLU A 58 -0.49 16.35 7.65
N THR A 59 0.36 17.30 8.05
CA THR A 59 0.39 18.67 7.50
C THR A 59 0.76 18.62 6.01
N LEU A 60 1.80 17.89 5.63
CA LEU A 60 2.19 17.78 4.22
C LEU A 60 1.08 17.17 3.37
N VAL A 61 0.47 16.07 3.81
CA VAL A 61 -0.61 15.40 3.06
C VAL A 61 -1.90 16.24 3.01
N ARG A 62 -2.13 17.09 4.02
CA ARG A 62 -3.25 18.04 4.03
C ARG A 62 -3.11 19.08 2.93
N TYR A 63 -1.91 19.61 2.72
CA TYR A 63 -1.63 20.62 1.70
C TYR A 63 -1.14 20.00 0.39
N ASP A 64 -1.79 18.95 -0.09
CA ASP A 64 -1.39 18.26 -1.33
C ASP A 64 -1.26 19.20 -2.54
N ARG A 65 -2.15 20.19 -2.70
CA ARG A 65 -2.07 21.17 -3.79
C ARG A 65 -0.76 21.97 -3.84
N PHE A 66 -0.07 22.11 -2.71
CA PHE A 66 1.27 22.71 -2.68
C PHE A 66 2.23 21.98 -3.61
N PHE A 67 2.22 20.64 -3.58
CA PHE A 67 3.11 19.81 -4.37
C PHE A 67 2.74 19.78 -5.85
N ALA A 68 1.49 20.07 -6.20
CA ALA A 68 1.09 20.29 -7.59
C ALA A 68 1.68 21.61 -8.13
N ALA A 69 1.73 22.66 -7.30
CA ALA A 69 2.32 23.95 -7.66
C ALA A 69 3.86 23.97 -7.57
N GLN A 70 4.43 23.17 -6.67
CA GLN A 70 5.87 23.07 -6.44
C GLN A 70 6.34 21.60 -6.42
N PRO A 71 6.35 20.92 -7.59
CA PRO A 71 6.73 19.50 -7.68
C PRO A 71 8.17 19.21 -7.25
N GLN A 72 9.05 20.21 -7.20
CA GLN A 72 10.44 20.06 -6.77
C GLN A 72 10.61 19.55 -5.33
N PHE A 73 9.58 19.72 -4.47
CA PHE A 73 9.62 19.22 -3.09
C PHE A 73 9.15 17.76 -2.96
N VAL A 74 8.53 17.19 -4.00
CA VAL A 74 8.01 15.81 -3.96
C VAL A 74 9.10 14.78 -3.66
N PRO A 75 10.28 14.80 -4.30
CA PRO A 75 11.33 13.81 -4.02
C PRO A 75 11.83 13.88 -2.57
N GLU A 76 12.06 15.09 -2.04
CA GLU A 76 12.54 15.29 -0.66
C GLU A 76 11.53 14.73 0.36
N VAL A 77 10.24 15.02 0.14
CA VAL A 77 9.16 14.53 1.01
C VAL A 77 9.02 13.01 0.92
N LEU A 78 9.11 12.41 -0.27
CA LEU A 78 9.07 10.96 -0.42
C LEU A 78 10.24 10.27 0.27
N THR A 79 11.45 10.80 0.14
CA THR A 79 12.60 10.29 0.89
C THR A 79 12.34 10.34 2.39
N SER A 80 11.75 11.43 2.91
CA SER A 80 11.39 11.53 4.32
C SER A 80 10.31 10.56 4.78
N PHE A 81 9.43 10.11 3.89
CA PHE A 81 8.50 9.03 4.19
C PHE A 81 9.20 7.67 4.28
N LEU A 82 10.19 7.41 3.42
CA LEU A 82 10.78 6.07 3.27
C LEU A 82 11.90 5.78 4.28
N ASP A 83 12.47 6.81 4.92
CA ASP A 83 13.60 6.67 5.85
C ASP A 83 13.18 6.59 7.34
N GLU A 84 14.17 6.72 8.23
CA GLU A 84 14.03 6.64 9.70
C GLU A 84 13.08 7.70 10.29
N ARG A 85 12.78 8.76 9.52
CA ARG A 85 11.85 9.81 9.95
C ARG A 85 10.40 9.34 9.95
N CYS A 86 10.06 8.28 9.19
CA CYS A 86 8.69 7.79 9.07
C CYS A 86 8.55 6.26 9.00
N LEU A 87 8.73 5.63 7.83
CA LEU A 87 8.46 4.20 7.68
C LEU A 87 9.50 3.31 8.37
N ALA A 88 10.75 3.77 8.50
CA ALA A 88 11.77 3.09 9.31
C ALA A 88 11.85 3.62 10.75
N HIS A 89 10.89 4.46 11.17
CA HIS A 89 10.89 5.08 12.50
C HIS A 89 10.76 4.03 13.61
N SER A 90 11.44 4.26 14.76
CA SER A 90 11.45 3.33 15.91
C SER A 90 10.06 3.11 16.53
N ASN A 91 9.26 4.18 16.63
CA ASN A 91 7.89 4.16 17.14
C ASN A 91 6.89 3.59 16.11
N CYS A 92 6.14 2.55 16.50
CA CYS A 92 5.15 1.88 15.65
C CYS A 92 3.97 2.78 15.24
N LYS A 93 3.58 3.77 16.06
CA LYS A 93 2.48 4.71 15.73
C LYS A 93 2.85 5.59 14.56
N VAL A 94 4.12 6.01 14.47
CA VAL A 94 4.63 6.79 13.33
C VAL A 94 4.61 5.94 12.08
N ARG A 95 5.14 4.72 12.15
CA ARG A 95 5.17 3.79 11.02
C ARG A 95 3.77 3.50 10.47
N SER A 96 2.84 3.10 11.34
CA SER A 96 1.48 2.76 10.94
C SER A 96 0.75 3.95 10.30
N ARG A 97 0.84 5.13 10.93
CA ARG A 97 0.26 6.35 10.34
C ARG A 97 0.96 6.73 9.03
N GLY A 98 2.28 6.54 8.96
CA GLY A 98 3.11 6.74 7.78
C GLY A 98 2.67 5.92 6.58
N CYS A 99 2.35 4.62 6.76
CA CYS A 99 1.85 3.74 5.70
C CYS A 99 0.59 4.30 5.02
N TYR A 100 -0.36 4.80 5.79
CA TYR A 100 -1.55 5.45 5.24
C TYR A 100 -1.21 6.77 4.52
N LEU A 101 -0.41 7.62 5.16
CA LEU A 101 -0.09 8.96 4.66
C LEU A 101 0.72 8.91 3.36
N ILE A 102 1.72 8.04 3.24
CA ILE A 102 2.47 7.85 2.00
C ILE A 102 1.57 7.34 0.87
N SER A 103 0.67 6.39 1.16
CA SER A 103 -0.28 5.86 0.18
C SER A 103 -1.21 6.95 -0.35
N ARG A 104 -1.69 7.83 0.53
CA ARG A 104 -2.50 8.99 0.15
C ARG A 104 -1.70 10.00 -0.67
N PHE A 105 -0.48 10.32 -0.23
CA PHE A 105 0.41 11.25 -0.90
C PHE A 105 0.73 10.81 -2.34
N MET A 106 1.16 9.56 -2.53
CA MET A 106 1.46 9.01 -3.85
C MET A 106 0.23 9.00 -4.77
N ARG A 107 -0.96 8.67 -4.23
CA ARG A 107 -2.20 8.70 -5.01
C ARG A 107 -2.50 10.09 -5.57
N ASN A 108 -2.31 11.13 -4.75
CA ASN A 108 -2.59 12.51 -5.16
C ASN A 108 -1.55 13.07 -6.12
N HIS A 109 -0.31 12.55 -6.09
CA HIS A 109 0.81 13.07 -6.88
C HIS A 109 1.33 12.10 -7.95
N LYS A 110 0.54 11.10 -8.35
CA LYS A 110 0.94 10.04 -9.31
C LYS A 110 1.64 10.55 -10.58
N ASN A 111 1.23 11.70 -11.11
CA ASN A 111 1.80 12.29 -12.33
C ASN A 111 3.22 12.83 -12.14
N HIS A 112 3.62 13.10 -10.90
CA HIS A 112 4.96 13.60 -10.56
C HIS A 112 5.90 12.48 -10.12
N LEU A 113 5.43 11.23 -10.02
CA LEU A 113 6.22 10.11 -9.48
C LEU A 113 7.17 9.46 -10.49
N GLN A 114 7.00 9.71 -11.79
CA GLN A 114 7.66 8.95 -12.85
C GLN A 114 9.19 8.92 -12.72
N ASN A 115 9.80 10.07 -12.42
CA ASN A 115 11.26 10.23 -12.39
C ASN A 115 11.96 9.48 -11.25
N PHE A 116 11.24 9.04 -10.23
CA PHE A 116 11.80 8.37 -9.05
C PHE A 116 10.99 7.12 -8.64
N ALA A 117 10.09 6.67 -9.52
CA ALA A 117 9.22 5.52 -9.24
C ALA A 117 10.05 4.26 -8.94
N SER A 118 11.12 4.02 -9.71
CA SER A 118 12.02 2.88 -9.51
C SER A 118 12.71 2.87 -8.14
N ASP A 119 13.25 4.01 -7.72
CA ASP A 119 13.99 4.13 -6.45
C ASP A 119 13.05 3.97 -5.25
N VAL A 120 11.88 4.60 -5.34
CA VAL A 120 10.85 4.52 -4.30
C VAL A 120 10.28 3.09 -4.23
N LEU A 121 10.06 2.45 -5.37
CA LEU A 121 9.62 1.06 -5.41
C LEU A 121 10.67 0.12 -4.81
N GLY A 122 11.95 0.31 -5.11
CA GLY A 122 13.05 -0.46 -4.51
C GLY A 122 13.07 -0.34 -2.99
N SER A 123 12.88 0.87 -2.47
CA SER A 123 12.80 1.13 -1.03
C SER A 123 11.57 0.46 -0.39
N LEU A 124 10.39 0.53 -1.04
CA LEU A 124 9.18 -0.16 -0.58
C LEU A 124 9.34 -1.68 -0.62
N GLN A 125 9.97 -2.24 -1.65
CA GLN A 125 10.25 -3.68 -1.75
C GLN A 125 11.16 -4.13 -0.61
N ALA A 126 12.21 -3.38 -0.28
CA ALA A 126 13.06 -3.67 0.86
C ALA A 126 12.25 -3.73 2.17
N ILE A 127 11.33 -2.79 2.38
CA ILE A 127 10.45 -2.76 3.56
C ILE A 127 9.49 -3.97 3.60
N LEU A 128 8.90 -4.34 2.46
CA LEU A 128 7.97 -5.48 2.33
C LEU A 128 8.67 -6.85 2.48
N VAL A 129 9.93 -6.93 2.07
CA VAL A 129 10.77 -8.14 2.20
C VAL A 129 11.35 -8.26 3.62
N ALA A 130 11.80 -7.15 4.21
CA ALA A 130 12.45 -7.11 5.53
C ALA A 130 11.51 -7.41 6.71
N SER A 131 10.19 -7.53 6.50
CA SER A 131 9.27 -8.09 7.51
C SER A 131 9.64 -9.55 7.79
N PRO A 132 10.31 -9.87 8.92
CA PRO A 132 10.99 -11.14 9.07
C PRO A 132 10.02 -12.32 9.17
N ASN A 133 10.46 -13.42 8.56
CA ASN A 133 9.83 -14.74 8.48
C ASN A 133 9.72 -15.49 9.83
N ASN A 134 9.35 -14.85 10.93
CA ASN A 134 9.12 -15.55 12.21
C ASN A 134 7.66 -15.49 12.70
N GLY A 135 6.71 -15.35 11.77
CA GLY A 135 5.33 -15.77 11.97
C GLY A 135 4.45 -14.95 12.92
N TYR A 136 4.98 -14.04 13.74
CA TYR A 136 4.15 -13.38 14.77
C TYR A 136 4.34 -11.88 14.98
N GLN A 137 5.40 -11.24 14.46
CA GLN A 137 5.52 -9.78 14.53
C GLN A 137 6.19 -9.22 13.28
N SER A 138 5.38 -8.92 12.26
CA SER A 138 5.82 -7.97 11.23
C SER A 138 5.98 -6.59 11.86
N MET A 139 6.99 -5.84 11.41
CA MET A 139 7.19 -4.43 11.77
C MET A 139 5.96 -3.55 11.50
N PHE A 140 5.07 -4.04 10.61
CA PHE A 140 3.84 -3.41 10.14
C PHE A 140 2.64 -4.33 10.37
N SER A 141 1.50 -3.76 10.76
CA SER A 141 0.26 -4.52 10.84
C SER A 141 -0.22 -4.96 9.45
N ALA A 142 -1.24 -5.84 9.40
CA ALA A 142 -1.84 -6.24 8.13
C ALA A 142 -2.40 -5.03 7.36
N ASP A 143 -3.08 -4.11 8.05
CA ASP A 143 -3.65 -2.91 7.43
C ASP A 143 -2.56 -1.97 6.90
N ASP A 144 -1.46 -1.82 7.65
CA ASP A 144 -0.31 -1.04 7.20
C ASP A 144 0.29 -1.61 5.90
N GLN A 145 0.48 -2.93 5.85
CA GLN A 145 0.99 -3.62 4.66
C GLN A 145 0.03 -3.47 3.47
N MET A 146 -1.29 -3.47 3.68
CA MET A 146 -2.25 -3.22 2.60
C MET A 146 -2.02 -1.86 1.92
N PHE A 147 -1.71 -0.81 2.68
CA PHE A 147 -1.37 0.49 2.11
C PHE A 147 -0.07 0.46 1.31
N LEU A 148 0.94 -0.27 1.79
CA LEU A 148 2.23 -0.40 1.11
C LEU A 148 2.10 -1.18 -0.21
N TYR A 149 1.38 -2.31 -0.21
CA TYR A 149 1.10 -3.07 -1.45
C TYR A 149 0.27 -2.26 -2.45
N GLU A 150 -0.73 -1.50 -1.99
CA GLU A 150 -1.49 -0.59 -2.86
C GLU A 150 -0.60 0.51 -3.47
N SER A 151 0.34 1.04 -2.68
CA SER A 151 1.30 2.06 -3.13
C SER A 151 2.30 1.51 -4.15
N ALA A 152 2.79 0.28 -3.94
CA ALA A 152 3.67 -0.39 -4.89
C ALA A 152 2.97 -0.65 -6.24
N GLY A 153 1.71 -1.11 -6.21
CA GLY A 153 0.91 -1.27 -7.43
C GLY A 153 0.71 0.05 -8.16
N LEU A 154 0.45 1.14 -7.42
CA LEU A 154 0.31 2.48 -7.99
C LEU A 154 1.61 2.96 -8.67
N LEU A 155 2.77 2.74 -8.04
CA LEU A 155 4.07 3.11 -8.63
C LEU A 155 4.39 2.30 -9.89
N ILE A 156 4.07 1.00 -9.91
CA ILE A 156 4.29 0.18 -11.10
C ILE A 156 3.43 0.70 -12.25
N VAL A 157 2.14 0.92 -12.02
CA VAL A 157 1.20 1.33 -13.09
C VAL A 157 1.44 2.76 -13.57
N PHE A 158 1.69 3.71 -12.67
CA PHE A 158 1.79 5.13 -13.00
C PHE A 158 3.23 5.65 -13.07
N GLY A 159 4.23 4.79 -12.82
CA GLY A 159 5.65 5.15 -12.81
C GLY A 159 6.27 5.45 -14.18
N GLY A 160 5.53 5.28 -15.28
CA GLY A 160 6.00 5.63 -16.62
C GLY A 160 7.07 4.70 -17.20
N ALA A 161 7.29 3.53 -16.58
CA ALA A 161 8.19 2.49 -17.09
C ALA A 161 7.59 1.74 -18.28
N THR A 162 8.42 1.01 -19.03
CA THR A 162 7.95 0.15 -20.13
C THR A 162 7.15 -1.04 -19.59
N ALA A 163 6.30 -1.63 -20.43
CA ALA A 163 5.46 -2.77 -20.02
C ALA A 163 6.30 -3.95 -19.49
N GLU A 164 7.47 -4.20 -20.09
CA GLU A 164 8.40 -5.27 -19.67
C GLU A 164 8.94 -5.00 -18.27
N LYS A 165 9.30 -3.74 -17.97
CA LYS A 165 9.79 -3.35 -16.66
C LYS A 165 8.68 -3.40 -15.61
N GLN A 166 7.47 -2.95 -15.96
CA GLN A 166 6.30 -3.03 -15.09
C GLN A 166 5.95 -4.48 -14.73
N GLU A 167 5.97 -5.39 -15.72
CA GLU A 167 5.77 -6.82 -15.51
C GLU A 167 6.84 -7.41 -14.58
N ALA A 168 8.12 -7.14 -14.86
CA ALA A 168 9.23 -7.62 -14.02
C ALA A 168 9.11 -7.12 -12.56
N ASP A 169 8.79 -5.85 -12.37
CA ASP A 169 8.61 -5.26 -11.04
C ASP A 169 7.39 -5.83 -10.31
N MET A 170 6.29 -6.06 -11.02
CA MET A 170 5.11 -6.74 -10.47
C MET A 170 5.43 -8.18 -10.06
N ARG A 171 6.17 -8.90 -10.90
CA ARG A 171 6.60 -10.28 -10.64
C ARG A 171 7.48 -10.38 -9.40
N ASN A 172 8.38 -9.41 -9.19
CA ASN A 172 9.24 -9.32 -8.01
C ASN A 172 8.45 -9.14 -6.70
N ILE A 173 7.23 -8.58 -6.76
CA ILE A 173 6.36 -8.38 -5.59
C ILE A 173 5.42 -9.57 -5.37
N ILE A 174 4.82 -10.09 -6.45
CA ILE A 174 3.84 -11.18 -6.35
C ILE A 174 4.49 -12.53 -6.05
N THR A 175 5.71 -12.78 -6.54
CA THR A 175 6.38 -14.07 -6.34
C THR A 175 6.66 -14.37 -4.86
N PRO A 176 7.25 -13.44 -4.06
CA PRO A 176 7.40 -13.64 -2.62
C PRO A 176 6.06 -13.84 -1.90
N LEU A 177 5.00 -13.17 -2.35
CA LEU A 177 3.66 -13.30 -1.80
C LEU A 177 3.10 -14.72 -2.01
N ILE A 178 3.23 -15.25 -3.23
CA ILE A 178 2.86 -16.62 -3.60
C ILE A 178 3.66 -17.64 -2.78
N THR A 179 4.98 -17.45 -2.66
CA THR A 179 5.85 -18.35 -1.89
C THR A 179 5.44 -18.39 -0.41
N ARG A 180 5.19 -17.22 0.21
CA ARG A 180 4.69 -17.14 1.59
C ARG A 180 3.32 -17.81 1.72
N PHE A 181 2.43 -17.61 0.75
CA PHE A 181 1.09 -18.20 0.76
C PHE A 181 1.17 -19.73 0.72
N ASN A 182 1.95 -20.31 -0.18
CA ASN A 182 2.15 -21.76 -0.26
C ASN A 182 2.71 -22.31 1.06
N ALA A 183 3.72 -21.66 1.63
CA ALA A 183 4.32 -22.11 2.90
C ALA A 183 3.31 -22.11 4.06
N VAL A 184 2.39 -21.14 4.11
CA VAL A 184 1.35 -21.06 5.15
C VAL A 184 0.23 -22.06 4.87
N PHE A 185 -0.15 -22.21 3.60
CA PHE A 185 -1.16 -23.18 3.16
C PHE A 185 -0.72 -24.62 3.50
N ASP A 186 0.53 -24.96 3.21
CA ASP A 186 1.10 -26.28 3.53
C ASP A 186 1.17 -26.50 5.05
N LYS A 187 1.48 -25.45 5.83
CA LYS A 187 1.39 -25.53 7.30
C LYS A 187 -0.01 -25.84 7.76
N ILE A 188 -1.04 -25.16 7.26
CA ILE A 188 -2.43 -25.44 7.68
C ILE A 188 -2.87 -26.84 7.24
N SER A 189 -2.46 -27.27 6.04
CA SER A 189 -2.89 -28.55 5.46
C SER A 189 -2.21 -29.77 6.06
N CYS A 190 -0.95 -29.63 6.51
CA CYS A 190 -0.12 -30.74 6.98
C CYS A 190 0.10 -30.76 8.51
N SER A 191 -0.35 -29.73 9.24
CA SER A 191 -0.17 -29.68 10.70
C SER A 191 -1.31 -30.37 11.44
N ASN A 192 -0.98 -31.11 12.49
CA ASN A 192 -1.95 -31.69 13.43
C ASN A 192 -2.33 -30.72 14.57
N LEU A 193 -2.24 -29.41 14.33
CA LEU A 193 -2.49 -28.37 15.34
C LEU A 193 -4.00 -28.19 15.55
N GLY A 194 -4.38 -27.71 16.73
CA GLY A 194 -5.78 -27.40 17.04
C GLY A 194 -6.31 -26.22 16.23
N GLU A 195 -7.63 -26.14 16.05
CA GLU A 195 -8.28 -25.05 15.31
C GLU A 195 -7.92 -23.66 15.82
N ALA A 196 -7.84 -23.47 17.14
CA ALA A 196 -7.45 -22.20 17.76
C ALA A 196 -5.99 -21.81 17.44
N GLU A 197 -5.08 -22.78 17.36
CA GLU A 197 -3.66 -22.56 17.04
C GLU A 197 -3.45 -22.28 15.55
N LEU A 198 -4.38 -22.72 14.70
CA LEU A 198 -4.37 -22.48 13.26
C LEU A 198 -4.95 -21.12 12.87
N LEU A 199 -5.69 -20.45 13.76
CA LEU A 199 -6.32 -19.15 13.49
C LEU A 199 -5.34 -18.08 12.99
N PRO A 200 -4.14 -17.88 13.60
CA PRO A 200 -3.17 -16.90 13.10
C PRO A 200 -2.68 -17.20 11.67
N TYR A 201 -2.56 -18.49 11.31
CA TYR A 201 -2.17 -18.90 9.96
C TYR A 201 -3.31 -18.66 8.96
N ALA A 202 -4.55 -18.95 9.34
CA ALA A 202 -5.73 -18.66 8.52
C ALA A 202 -5.88 -17.15 8.28
N GLN A 203 -5.69 -16.34 9.32
CA GLN A 203 -5.66 -14.87 9.20
C GLN A 203 -4.52 -14.41 8.29
N TYR A 204 -3.36 -15.06 8.34
CA TYR A 204 -2.25 -14.71 7.46
C TYR A 204 -2.51 -15.11 5.99
N LEU A 205 -3.15 -16.25 5.72
CA LEU A 205 -3.63 -16.59 4.37
C LEU A 205 -4.61 -15.53 3.83
N TYR A 206 -5.58 -15.12 4.66
CA TYR A 206 -6.50 -14.03 4.34
C TYR A 206 -5.73 -12.74 3.99
N ASN A 207 -4.75 -12.37 4.81
CA ASN A 207 -3.95 -11.17 4.60
C ASN A 207 -3.17 -11.22 3.29
N LEU A 208 -2.54 -12.36 2.98
CA LEU A 208 -1.77 -12.54 1.73
C LEU A 208 -2.65 -12.41 0.49
N ALA A 209 -3.84 -13.02 0.48
CA ALA A 209 -4.80 -12.83 -0.61
C ALA A 209 -5.28 -11.36 -0.71
N SER A 210 -5.49 -10.71 0.44
CA SER A 210 -5.88 -9.30 0.51
C SER A 210 -4.77 -8.37 0.01
N PHE A 211 -3.50 -8.70 0.25
CA PHE A 211 -2.35 -7.95 -0.29
C PHE A 211 -2.28 -8.04 -1.81
N ALA A 212 -2.47 -9.23 -2.40
CA ALA A 212 -2.59 -9.39 -3.85
C ALA A 212 -3.76 -8.57 -4.42
N SER A 213 -4.89 -8.55 -3.72
CA SER A 213 -6.08 -7.76 -4.09
C SER A 213 -5.76 -6.26 -4.10
N ARG A 214 -5.11 -5.75 -3.04
CA ARG A 214 -4.68 -4.35 -2.93
C ARG A 214 -3.64 -3.94 -3.96
N LEU A 215 -2.69 -4.81 -4.25
CA LEU A 215 -1.69 -4.62 -5.30
C LEU A 215 -2.34 -4.45 -6.67
N SER A 216 -3.40 -5.23 -6.95
CA SER A 216 -4.14 -5.14 -8.21
C SER A 216 -5.00 -3.87 -8.35
N LYS A 217 -5.21 -3.10 -7.28
CA LYS A 217 -6.18 -1.98 -7.25
C LYS A 217 -5.81 -0.82 -8.18
N ALA A 218 -4.53 -0.68 -8.52
CA ALA A 218 -4.06 0.34 -9.46
C ALA A 218 -4.59 0.12 -10.90
N PHE A 219 -4.95 -1.11 -11.25
CA PHE A 219 -5.55 -1.46 -12.55
C PHE A 219 -7.06 -1.21 -12.52
N SER A 220 -7.56 -0.26 -13.30
CA SER A 220 -8.99 0.04 -13.35
C SER A 220 -9.78 -0.94 -14.21
N SER A 221 -9.12 -1.60 -15.17
CA SER A 221 -9.76 -2.53 -16.12
C SER A 221 -8.76 -3.54 -16.70
N GLN A 222 -9.28 -4.56 -17.39
CA GLN A 222 -8.48 -5.52 -18.15
C GLN A 222 -7.52 -4.86 -19.15
N GLN A 223 -7.93 -3.77 -19.79
CA GLN A 223 -7.08 -3.05 -20.73
C GLN A 223 -5.83 -2.48 -20.05
N THR A 224 -5.99 -1.87 -18.88
CA THR A 224 -4.84 -1.30 -18.14
C THR A 224 -3.84 -2.38 -17.72
N MET A 225 -4.33 -3.57 -17.34
CA MET A 225 -3.46 -4.67 -16.95
C MET A 225 -2.72 -5.29 -18.14
N LYS A 226 -3.38 -5.40 -19.30
CA LYS A 226 -2.74 -5.86 -20.54
C LYS A 226 -1.68 -4.88 -21.04
N GLN A 227 -1.94 -3.57 -20.97
CA GLN A 227 -0.99 -2.53 -21.35
C GLN A 227 0.30 -2.55 -20.51
N CYS A 228 0.19 -2.87 -19.22
CA CYS A 228 1.34 -2.98 -18.33
C CYS A 228 2.03 -4.35 -18.36
N GLY A 229 1.60 -5.29 -19.22
CA GLY A 229 2.12 -6.67 -19.26
C GLY A 229 1.80 -7.53 -18.02
N CYS A 230 1.21 -6.95 -16.97
CA CYS A 230 1.04 -7.57 -15.66
C CYS A 230 -0.04 -8.67 -15.57
N ALA A 231 -0.81 -8.89 -16.65
CA ALA A 231 -1.90 -9.87 -16.66
C ALA A 231 -1.41 -11.29 -16.36
N THR A 232 -0.24 -11.67 -16.90
CA THR A 232 0.37 -13.00 -16.69
C THR A 232 0.70 -13.25 -15.22
N CYS A 233 1.26 -12.26 -14.53
CA CYS A 233 1.58 -12.35 -13.10
C CYS A 233 0.36 -12.71 -12.25
N PHE A 234 -0.78 -12.07 -12.50
CA PHE A 234 -2.01 -12.33 -11.76
C PHE A 234 -2.72 -13.61 -12.21
N ALA A 235 -2.66 -13.96 -13.50
CA ALA A 235 -3.21 -15.21 -14.01
C ALA A 235 -2.49 -16.44 -13.43
N GLU A 236 -1.17 -16.39 -13.27
CA GLU A 236 -0.37 -17.43 -12.62
C GLU A 236 -0.65 -17.52 -11.11
N ALA A 237 -0.88 -16.38 -10.46
CA ALA A 237 -1.17 -16.31 -9.03
C ALA A 237 -2.59 -16.80 -8.67
N LEU A 238 -3.55 -16.59 -9.57
CA LEU A 238 -4.97 -16.90 -9.36
C LEU A 238 -5.23 -18.37 -8.93
N PRO A 239 -4.77 -19.41 -9.63
CA PRO A 239 -4.97 -20.79 -9.20
C PRO A 239 -4.34 -21.07 -7.83
N VAL A 240 -3.22 -20.41 -7.49
CA VAL A 240 -2.59 -20.59 -6.17
C VAL A 240 -3.50 -20.07 -5.07
N PHE A 241 -4.04 -18.85 -5.19
CA PHE A 241 -4.94 -18.29 -4.19
C PHE A 241 -6.27 -19.07 -4.09
N LEU A 242 -6.76 -19.59 -5.22
CA LEU A 242 -7.97 -20.42 -5.25
C LEU A 242 -7.82 -21.75 -4.50
N ARG A 243 -6.61 -22.30 -4.39
CA ARG A 243 -6.37 -23.52 -3.59
C ARG A 243 -6.78 -23.33 -2.13
N ALA A 244 -6.72 -22.12 -1.57
CA ALA A 244 -7.16 -21.90 -0.19
C ALA A 244 -8.67 -22.14 0.02
N LEU A 245 -9.48 -22.18 -1.03
CA LEU A 245 -10.90 -22.54 -0.90
C LEU A 245 -11.12 -24.00 -0.50
N THR A 246 -10.11 -24.88 -0.63
CA THR A 246 -10.20 -26.28 -0.20
C THR A 246 -9.97 -26.45 1.30
N VAL A 247 -9.48 -25.42 2.00
CA VAL A 247 -9.26 -25.43 3.44
C VAL A 247 -10.60 -25.39 4.17
N ARG A 248 -10.82 -26.35 5.07
CA ARG A 248 -12.06 -26.44 5.86
C ARG A 248 -12.03 -25.64 7.16
N ILE A 249 -10.85 -25.42 7.71
CA ILE A 249 -10.63 -24.74 9.00
C ILE A 249 -10.71 -23.23 8.79
N HIS A 250 -11.41 -22.50 9.68
CA HIS A 250 -11.63 -21.05 9.55
C HIS A 250 -12.11 -20.63 8.15
N ARG A 251 -12.97 -21.46 7.57
CA ARG A 251 -13.38 -21.36 6.16
C ARG A 251 -13.88 -19.98 5.78
N ASP A 252 -14.79 -19.40 6.57
CA ASP A 252 -15.39 -18.09 6.28
C ASP A 252 -14.36 -16.97 6.17
N LEU A 253 -13.37 -16.98 7.07
CA LEU A 253 -12.28 -16.02 7.07
C LEU A 253 -11.44 -16.14 5.79
N ILE A 254 -10.99 -17.35 5.46
CA ILE A 254 -10.16 -17.60 4.29
C ILE A 254 -10.94 -17.29 3.00
N HIS A 255 -12.18 -17.76 2.91
CA HIS A 255 -13.05 -17.55 1.76
C HIS A 255 -13.38 -16.08 1.53
N SER A 256 -13.53 -15.28 2.60
CA SER A 256 -13.69 -13.83 2.50
C SER A 256 -12.52 -13.16 1.77
N GLY A 257 -11.28 -13.53 2.11
CA GLY A 257 -10.07 -12.98 1.47
C GLY A 257 -9.95 -13.38 0.01
N VAL A 258 -10.18 -14.66 -0.29
CA VAL A 258 -10.17 -15.16 -1.68
C VAL A 258 -11.29 -14.53 -2.51
N ARG A 259 -12.48 -14.32 -1.95
CA ARG A 259 -13.60 -13.65 -2.63
C ARG A 259 -13.27 -12.21 -2.99
N GLN A 260 -12.65 -11.45 -2.06
CA GLN A 260 -12.20 -10.09 -2.34
C GLN A 260 -11.16 -10.04 -3.47
N TYR A 261 -10.22 -10.99 -3.48
CA TYR A 261 -9.24 -11.12 -4.55
C TYR A 261 -9.89 -11.50 -5.88
N LEU A 262 -10.80 -12.48 -5.89
CA LEU A 262 -11.53 -12.90 -7.10
C LEU A 262 -12.33 -11.77 -7.72
N HIS A 263 -13.03 -10.98 -6.91
CA HIS A 263 -13.78 -9.81 -7.41
C HIS A 263 -12.85 -8.83 -8.13
N ARG A 264 -11.64 -8.60 -7.62
CA ARG A 264 -10.62 -7.80 -8.32
C ARG A 264 -10.13 -8.47 -9.58
N MET A 265 -9.88 -9.78 -9.57
CA MET A 265 -9.43 -10.51 -10.75
C MET A 265 -10.47 -10.47 -11.88
N ILE A 266 -11.77 -10.55 -11.58
CA ILE A 266 -12.83 -10.38 -12.58
C ILE A 266 -12.72 -9.03 -13.31
N ILE A 267 -12.43 -7.95 -12.57
CA ILE A 267 -12.25 -6.60 -13.15
C ILE A 267 -10.95 -6.49 -13.96
N CYS A 268 -9.87 -7.09 -13.45
CA CYS A 268 -8.51 -6.92 -13.97
C CYS A 268 -8.13 -7.89 -15.10
N LEU A 269 -8.69 -9.09 -15.12
CA LEU A 269 -8.36 -10.15 -16.08
C LEU A 269 -9.53 -10.45 -17.03
N GLY A 270 -10.76 -10.04 -16.69
CA GLY A 270 -11.92 -10.19 -17.58
C GLY A 270 -12.16 -11.64 -17.98
N GLU A 271 -12.17 -11.91 -19.28
CA GLU A 271 -12.39 -13.25 -19.86
C GLU A 271 -11.35 -14.29 -19.41
N ASP A 272 -10.13 -13.85 -19.09
CA ASP A 272 -9.03 -14.75 -18.69
C ASP A 272 -9.31 -15.42 -17.31
N VAL A 273 -10.31 -14.93 -16.55
CA VAL A 273 -10.77 -15.53 -15.28
C VAL A 273 -11.79 -16.65 -15.48
N LEU A 274 -12.51 -16.67 -16.61
CA LEU A 274 -13.65 -17.58 -16.85
C LEU A 274 -13.34 -19.06 -16.57
N PRO A 275 -12.16 -19.62 -16.95
CA PRO A 275 -11.82 -21.00 -16.65
C PRO A 275 -11.78 -21.33 -15.15
N TYR A 276 -11.57 -20.33 -14.30
CA TYR A 276 -11.40 -20.47 -12.86
C TYR A 276 -12.70 -20.26 -12.07
N ILE A 277 -13.72 -19.64 -12.69
CA ILE A 277 -15.01 -19.37 -12.03
C ILE A 277 -15.71 -20.65 -11.57
N PRO A 278 -15.80 -21.73 -12.37
CA PRO A 278 -16.45 -22.97 -11.92
C PRO A 278 -15.80 -23.57 -10.66
N VAL A 279 -14.47 -23.50 -10.56
CA VAL A 279 -13.72 -23.98 -9.39
C VAL A 279 -14.04 -23.13 -8.15
N ALA A 280 -14.02 -21.80 -8.31
CA ALA A 280 -14.35 -20.87 -7.24
C ALA A 280 -15.79 -21.07 -6.74
N VAL A 281 -16.76 -21.12 -7.67
CA VAL A 281 -18.19 -21.30 -7.36
C VAL A 281 -18.44 -22.64 -6.68
N THR A 282 -17.79 -23.72 -7.15
CA THR A 282 -17.92 -25.05 -6.54
C THR A 282 -17.52 -25.03 -5.07
N HIS A 283 -16.39 -24.43 -4.70
CA HIS A 283 -15.95 -24.40 -3.31
C HIS A 283 -16.65 -23.34 -2.44
N LEU A 284 -17.12 -22.24 -3.06
CA LEU A 284 -17.86 -21.20 -2.35
C LEU A 284 -19.32 -21.61 -2.06
N LEU A 285 -19.95 -22.44 -2.93
CA LEU A 285 -21.34 -22.86 -2.78
C LEU A 285 -21.54 -24.23 -2.13
N LYS A 286 -20.55 -25.14 -2.18
CA LYS A 286 -20.79 -26.56 -1.80
C LYS A 286 -20.99 -26.87 -0.32
N ASP A 287 -20.93 -25.91 0.59
CA ASP A 287 -21.36 -26.14 1.99
C ASP A 287 -21.94 -24.83 2.56
N PRO A 288 -23.25 -24.59 2.48
CA PRO A 288 -23.90 -23.58 3.29
C PRO A 288 -24.31 -24.21 4.63
N GLU A 289 -23.33 -24.51 5.49
CA GLU A 289 -23.57 -24.83 6.90
C GLU A 289 -22.71 -23.91 7.77
#